data_AF-A0A522F8F6-F1
#
_entry.id   AF-A0A522F8F6-F1
#
_cell.length_a   1.000
_cell.length_b   1.000
_cell.length_c   1.000
_cell.angle_alpha   90.00
_cell.angle_beta   90.00
_cell.angle_gamma   90.00
#
_symmetry.space_group_name_H-M   'P 1'
#
loop_
_entity.id
_entity.type
_entity.pdbx_description
1 polymer ?
#
loop_
_entity_poly.entity_id
_entity_poly.type
_entity_poly.pdbx_seq_one_letter_code
_entity_poly.pdbx_strand_id
1 'polypeptide(L)'
;MKGKLDKAGVFVSAIQKAMLENTSFFGKVSSTVTSLKADQRKEGIDKLMHSLPTGRDVIYRGTIGDGEIADAVQSNRLGRQPKSSRKGTSLSIPEFVVENDSRFFLSTSPDANTVKPYAAGIPLIPCTGYIWVMGLPMVFTRPQKLLHLDRESFEAYNKLRMDVQQRDMDTQTIYKSAIDITANNNEVTVILGSEADDDWRLWTSRDVMKLVKVSGPGRILAPFMSSSEPAHVKDLTNPDFQRRVCALDVVIAYERTAMDRIIQRSIEMELIARDERPVTLNDAKALVDSGVLDELDANFSTTETFVLDKVPSSIKIGDTPALVEYTREKVKSTNRLEEKEPTPDVNSLGKE
;
A
#
# COMPACT_ATOMS: atom_id res chain seq x y z
N MET A 1 -12.96 23.70 8.93
CA MET A 1 -13.66 22.54 8.35
C MET A 1 -14.17 21.68 9.50
N LYS A 2 -15.50 21.67 9.75
CA LYS A 2 -16.11 20.75 10.72
C LYS A 2 -16.31 19.42 10.00
N GLY A 3 -15.43 18.45 10.28
CA GLY A 3 -15.51 17.12 9.69
C GLY A 3 -16.82 16.44 10.06
N LYS A 4 -17.59 16.03 9.05
CA LYS A 4 -18.60 14.99 9.21
C LYS A 4 -17.86 13.75 9.70
N LEU A 5 -18.18 13.26 10.89
CA LEU A 5 -17.86 11.88 11.26
C LEU A 5 -18.63 10.99 10.29
N ASP A 6 -17.93 10.43 9.30
CA ASP A 6 -18.48 9.36 8.49
C ASP A 6 -18.96 8.26 9.44
N LYS A 7 -20.21 7.82 9.24
CA LYS A 7 -20.69 6.60 9.89
C LYS A 7 -19.72 5.49 9.48
N ALA A 8 -19.14 4.80 10.46
CA ALA A 8 -18.26 3.66 10.19
C ALA A 8 -18.96 2.71 9.21
N GLY A 9 -18.32 2.41 8.08
CA GLY A 9 -18.88 1.50 7.07
C GLY A 9 -19.11 0.10 7.64
N VAL A 10 -19.95 -0.70 6.96
CA VAL A 10 -20.39 -2.02 7.45
C VAL A 10 -19.18 -2.90 7.78
N PHE A 11 -18.14 -2.80 6.96
CA PHE A 11 -16.90 -3.54 7.16
C PHE A 11 -16.10 -3.13 8.41
N VAL A 12 -15.97 -1.83 8.70
CA VAL A 12 -15.29 -1.34 9.90
C VAL A 12 -16.03 -1.82 11.16
N SER A 13 -17.37 -1.77 11.14
CA SER A 13 -18.19 -2.31 12.22
C SER A 13 -18.05 -3.83 12.35
N ALA A 14 -17.95 -4.57 11.24
CA ALA A 14 -17.72 -6.01 11.27
C ALA A 14 -16.36 -6.38 11.88
N ILE A 15 -15.30 -5.61 11.56
CA ILE A 15 -13.99 -5.78 12.19
C ILE A 15 -14.10 -5.45 13.69
N GLN A 16 -14.70 -4.32 14.07
CA GLN A 16 -14.86 -3.93 15.46
C GLN A 16 -15.66 -4.97 16.27
N LYS A 17 -16.71 -5.54 15.69
CA LYS A 17 -17.47 -6.64 16.31
C LYS A 17 -16.61 -7.88 16.49
N ALA A 18 -15.84 -8.27 15.46
CA ALA A 18 -14.88 -9.37 15.56
C ALA A 18 -13.78 -9.09 16.61
N MET A 19 -13.46 -7.81 16.86
CA MET A 19 -12.57 -7.36 17.94
C MET A 19 -13.15 -7.60 19.33
N LEU A 20 -14.43 -7.32 19.52
CA LEU A 20 -15.09 -7.41 20.83
C LEU A 20 -15.52 -8.84 21.20
N GLU A 21 -15.92 -9.66 20.23
CA GLU A 21 -16.54 -10.96 20.49
C GLU A 21 -15.56 -12.07 20.85
N ASN A 22 -14.24 -11.86 20.74
CA ASN A 22 -13.32 -12.99 20.72
C ASN A 22 -11.95 -12.66 21.30
N THR A 23 -11.74 -13.01 22.57
CA THR A 23 -10.43 -12.99 23.23
C THR A 23 -9.41 -13.93 22.57
N SER A 24 -9.86 -14.94 21.80
CA SER A 24 -8.99 -15.79 20.96
C SER A 24 -8.72 -15.21 19.56
N PHE A 25 -9.42 -14.15 19.17
CA PHE A 25 -9.08 -13.41 17.97
C PHE A 25 -7.80 -12.57 18.19
N PHE A 26 -7.47 -12.26 19.45
CA PHE A 26 -6.37 -11.37 19.81
C PHE A 26 -5.37 -12.00 20.76
N GLY A 27 -4.10 -11.89 20.36
CA GLY A 27 -2.94 -12.38 21.09
C GLY A 27 -1.75 -12.37 20.15
N LYS A 28 -0.67 -11.68 20.54
CA LYS A 28 0.61 -11.76 19.80
C LYS A 28 1.13 -13.19 19.77
N VAL A 29 0.77 -13.99 20.76
CA VAL A 29 1.12 -15.41 20.87
C VAL A 29 -0.11 -16.23 20.51
N SER A 30 0.04 -17.14 19.56
CA SER A 30 -1.04 -18.05 19.14
C SER A 30 -0.71 -19.48 19.52
N SER A 31 -1.54 -20.11 20.36
CA SER A 31 -1.52 -21.56 20.59
C SER A 31 -2.28 -22.33 19.50
N THR A 32 -2.93 -21.64 18.56
CA THR A 32 -3.71 -22.28 17.50
C THR A 32 -2.81 -23.12 16.60
N VAL A 33 -1.66 -22.60 16.16
CA VAL A 33 -0.77 -23.35 15.26
C VAL A 33 -0.10 -24.56 15.94
N THR A 34 0.16 -24.46 17.25
CA THR A 34 0.74 -25.55 18.02
C THR A 34 -0.27 -26.64 18.38
N SER A 35 -1.58 -26.34 18.32
CA SER A 35 -2.66 -27.30 18.58
C SER A 35 -3.24 -27.94 17.32
N LEU A 36 -2.98 -27.40 16.13
CA LEU A 36 -3.42 -27.98 14.86
C LEU A 36 -2.60 -29.21 14.46
N LYS A 37 -3.30 -30.28 14.05
CA LYS A 37 -2.68 -31.46 13.43
C LYS A 37 -2.09 -31.10 12.06
N ALA A 38 -1.14 -31.90 11.56
CA ALA A 38 -0.47 -31.66 10.28
C ALA A 38 -1.46 -31.47 9.11
N ASP A 39 -2.48 -32.32 9.02
CA ASP A 39 -3.49 -32.25 7.94
C ASP A 39 -4.33 -30.97 8.03
N GLN A 40 -4.72 -30.55 9.24
CA GLN A 40 -5.47 -29.31 9.46
C GLN A 40 -4.64 -28.07 9.12
N ARG A 41 -3.33 -28.12 9.33
CA ARG A 41 -2.43 -27.04 8.90
C ARG A 41 -2.30 -26.98 7.39
N LYS A 42 -2.14 -28.14 6.74
CA LYS A 42 -2.09 -28.20 5.27
C LYS A 42 -3.38 -27.66 4.67
N GLU A 43 -4.53 -28.08 5.18
CA GLU A 43 -5.83 -27.53 4.79
C GLU A 43 -5.93 -26.02 5.01
N GLY A 44 -5.41 -25.51 6.14
CA GLY A 44 -5.37 -24.08 6.42
C GLY A 44 -4.45 -23.29 5.47
N ILE A 45 -3.31 -23.87 5.06
CA ILE A 45 -2.41 -23.27 4.07
C ILE A 45 -3.08 -23.26 2.69
N ASP A 46 -3.64 -24.39 2.28
CA ASP A 46 -4.36 -24.52 1.01
C ASP A 46 -5.55 -23.54 0.98
N LYS A 47 -6.31 -23.43 2.08
CA LYS A 47 -7.41 -22.48 2.19
C LYS A 47 -6.94 -21.03 2.07
N LEU A 48 -5.81 -20.68 2.69
CA LEU A 48 -5.23 -19.35 2.56
C LEU A 48 -4.90 -19.04 1.09
N MET A 49 -4.24 -19.98 0.40
CA MET A 49 -3.90 -19.86 -1.02
C MET A 49 -5.12 -19.56 -1.89
N HIS A 50 -6.23 -20.25 -1.66
CA HIS A 50 -7.45 -20.07 -2.45
C HIS A 50 -8.28 -18.84 -2.01
N SER A 51 -8.09 -18.34 -0.79
CA SER A 51 -8.86 -17.20 -0.26
C SER A 51 -8.39 -15.83 -0.74
N LEU A 52 -7.12 -15.72 -1.18
CA LEU A 52 -6.50 -14.47 -1.58
C LEU A 52 -6.81 -14.23 -3.07
N PRO A 53 -7.62 -13.21 -3.41
CA PRO A 53 -7.97 -12.92 -4.79
C PRO A 53 -6.76 -12.37 -5.52
N THR A 54 -6.55 -12.72 -6.79
CA THR A 54 -5.47 -12.19 -7.64
C THR A 54 -6.00 -11.21 -8.67
N GLY A 55 -5.26 -10.15 -8.96
CA GLY A 55 -5.63 -9.16 -9.98
C GLY A 55 -4.52 -8.15 -10.23
N ARG A 56 -4.58 -7.44 -11.36
CA ARG A 56 -3.57 -6.43 -11.72
C ARG A 56 -3.56 -5.21 -10.80
N ASP A 57 -4.68 -4.95 -10.17
CA ASP A 57 -4.95 -3.81 -9.29
C ASP A 57 -5.25 -4.25 -7.85
N VAL A 58 -4.78 -5.44 -7.46
CA VAL A 58 -4.88 -5.96 -6.10
C VAL A 58 -3.48 -5.98 -5.48
N ILE A 59 -3.37 -5.48 -4.26
CA ILE A 59 -2.15 -5.52 -3.46
C ILE A 59 -2.45 -6.04 -2.06
N TYR A 60 -1.40 -6.51 -1.38
CA TYR A 60 -1.48 -7.17 -0.10
C TYR A 60 -0.53 -6.54 0.91
N ARG A 61 -0.94 -6.55 2.17
CA ARG A 61 -0.07 -6.14 3.28
C ARG A 61 -0.18 -7.11 4.45
N GLY A 62 0.96 -7.68 4.84
CA GLY A 62 1.07 -8.50 6.04
C GLY A 62 1.33 -7.61 7.25
N THR A 63 0.63 -7.87 8.35
CA THR A 63 0.83 -7.18 9.62
C THR A 63 0.77 -8.17 10.78
N ILE A 64 1.65 -7.99 11.76
CA ILE A 64 1.74 -8.87 12.93
C ILE A 64 0.93 -8.27 14.06
N GLY A 65 0.12 -9.10 14.72
CA GLY A 65 -0.75 -8.64 15.80
C GLY A 65 -1.81 -7.66 15.31
N ASP A 66 -2.34 -6.89 16.23
CA ASP A 66 -3.61 -6.18 16.08
C ASP A 66 -3.52 -4.65 16.08
N GLY A 67 -2.35 -4.10 16.42
CA GLY A 67 -2.18 -2.65 16.54
C GLY A 67 -2.60 -1.89 15.28
N GLU A 68 -2.17 -2.34 14.10
CA GLU A 68 -2.57 -1.71 12.84
C GLU A 68 -4.06 -1.89 12.53
N ILE A 69 -4.65 -3.03 12.93
CA ILE A 69 -6.09 -3.28 12.76
C ILE A 69 -6.89 -2.31 13.63
N ALA A 70 -6.53 -2.18 14.91
CA ALA A 70 -7.17 -1.29 15.85
C ALA A 70 -7.06 0.17 15.39
N ASP A 71 -5.87 0.61 15.00
CA ASP A 71 -5.62 1.96 14.45
C ASP A 71 -6.48 2.21 13.20
N ALA A 72 -6.59 1.22 12.31
CA ALA A 72 -7.34 1.34 11.06
C ALA A 72 -8.86 1.34 11.24
N VAL A 73 -9.37 0.62 12.23
CA VAL A 73 -10.79 0.64 12.62
C VAL A 73 -11.14 1.98 13.27
N GLN A 74 -10.30 2.44 14.20
CA GLN A 74 -10.53 3.69 14.93
C GLN A 74 -10.53 4.91 14.00
N SER A 75 -9.60 4.95 13.04
CA SER A 75 -9.44 6.09 12.13
C SER A 75 -10.16 5.95 10.79
N ASN A 76 -10.73 4.78 10.50
CA ASN A 76 -11.20 4.41 9.15
C ASN A 76 -10.14 4.67 8.05
N ARG A 77 -8.87 4.49 8.40
CA ARG A 77 -7.72 4.71 7.51
C ARG A 77 -6.65 3.67 7.72
N LEU A 78 -6.13 3.10 6.64
CA LEU A 78 -5.02 2.18 6.73
C LEU A 78 -3.68 2.93 6.84
N GLY A 79 -2.88 2.55 7.84
CA GLY A 79 -1.62 3.21 8.15
C GLY A 79 -1.79 4.42 9.08
N ARG A 80 -0.67 4.90 9.62
CA ARG A 80 -0.65 6.04 10.53
C ARG A 80 -0.63 7.34 9.75
N GLN A 81 -1.35 8.35 10.23
CA GLN A 81 -1.29 9.69 9.65
C GLN A 81 0.15 10.23 9.75
N PRO A 82 0.71 10.84 8.68
CA PRO A 82 2.10 11.30 8.68
C PRO A 82 2.44 12.19 9.88
N LYS A 83 1.57 13.16 10.23
CA LYS A 83 1.74 14.05 11.41
C LYS A 83 1.85 13.32 12.76
N SER A 84 1.19 12.17 12.88
CA SER A 84 1.13 11.37 14.12
C SER A 84 2.20 10.28 14.21
N SER A 85 2.91 10.04 13.10
CA SER A 85 3.91 8.99 13.02
C SER A 85 5.23 9.41 13.64
N ARG A 86 5.87 8.48 14.35
CA ARG A 86 7.23 8.65 14.91
C ARG A 86 8.34 8.29 13.90
N LYS A 87 7.98 7.79 12.71
CA LYS A 87 8.92 7.41 11.67
C LYS A 87 9.65 8.62 11.08
N GLY A 88 10.78 8.37 10.41
CA GLY A 88 11.55 9.36 9.66
C GLY A 88 10.72 10.18 8.66
N THR A 89 11.20 11.37 8.30
CA THR A 89 10.60 12.25 7.28
C THR A 89 11.17 12.00 5.88
N SER A 90 11.96 10.96 5.70
CA SER A 90 12.60 10.68 4.41
C SER A 90 11.57 10.23 3.38
N LEU A 91 11.67 10.78 2.17
CA LEU A 91 10.98 10.28 0.98
C LEU A 91 11.90 9.38 0.14
N SER A 92 13.06 8.98 0.68
CA SER A 92 14.03 8.09 0.02
C SER A 92 13.53 6.65 -0.05
N ILE A 93 13.28 6.19 -1.28
CA ILE A 93 12.94 4.81 -1.62
C ILE A 93 14.11 3.86 -1.33
N PRO A 94 15.37 4.15 -1.73
CA PRO A 94 16.50 3.31 -1.33
C PRO A 94 16.60 3.13 0.18
N GLU A 95 16.43 4.21 0.96
CA GLU A 95 16.42 4.17 2.42
C GLU A 95 15.23 3.39 2.96
N PHE A 96 14.02 3.65 2.44
CA PHE A 96 12.80 3.00 2.90
C PHE A 96 12.79 1.50 2.63
N VAL A 97 13.32 1.03 1.50
CA VAL A 97 13.40 -0.41 1.19
C VAL A 97 14.32 -1.14 2.19
N VAL A 98 15.36 -0.48 2.68
CA VAL A 98 16.31 -1.08 3.63
C VAL A 98 15.85 -0.96 5.08
N GLU A 99 15.32 0.21 5.46
CA GLU A 99 15.07 0.58 6.86
C GLU A 99 13.59 0.55 7.23
N ASN A 100 12.68 0.66 6.26
CA ASN A 100 11.24 0.79 6.44
C ASN A 100 10.87 1.95 7.40
N ASP A 101 11.70 3.00 7.45
CA ASP A 101 11.52 4.16 8.33
C ASP A 101 11.15 5.43 7.56
N SER A 102 9.93 5.46 7.04
CA SER A 102 9.32 6.68 6.53
C SER A 102 7.88 6.81 7.02
N ARG A 103 7.52 8.00 7.47
CA ARG A 103 6.12 8.34 7.83
C ARG A 103 5.21 8.50 6.62
N PHE A 104 5.79 8.62 5.43
CA PHE A 104 5.09 8.86 4.18
C PHE A 104 4.84 7.59 3.39
N PHE A 105 5.46 6.46 3.77
CA PHE A 105 5.41 5.24 3.00
C PHE A 105 4.82 4.06 3.78
N LEU A 106 4.07 3.24 3.05
CA LEU A 106 3.53 1.98 3.53
C LEU A 106 3.87 0.88 2.52
N SER A 107 4.64 -0.11 2.97
CA SER A 107 5.05 -1.24 2.12
C SER A 107 3.90 -2.21 1.90
N THR A 108 3.71 -2.64 0.65
CA THR A 108 2.72 -3.62 0.20
C THR A 108 3.34 -4.49 -0.89
N SER A 109 2.77 -5.66 -1.16
CA SER A 109 3.21 -6.53 -2.25
C SER A 109 2.07 -6.73 -3.25
N PRO A 110 2.34 -6.78 -4.56
CA PRO A 110 1.37 -7.20 -5.55
C PRO A 110 1.22 -8.74 -5.61
N ASP A 111 2.03 -9.49 -4.85
CA ASP A 111 2.02 -10.95 -4.84
C ASP A 111 1.51 -11.53 -3.51
N ALA A 112 0.46 -12.34 -3.63
CA ALA A 112 -0.15 -13.06 -2.51
C ALA A 112 0.79 -14.05 -1.84
N ASN A 113 1.84 -14.54 -2.52
CA ASN A 113 2.81 -15.45 -1.91
C ASN A 113 3.84 -14.73 -1.06
N THR A 114 4.38 -13.63 -1.58
CA THR A 114 5.40 -12.81 -0.92
C THR A 114 4.87 -12.16 0.36
N VAL A 115 3.57 -11.89 0.49
CA VAL A 115 2.99 -11.25 1.70
C VAL A 115 2.93 -12.16 2.93
N LYS A 116 2.82 -13.48 2.76
CA LYS A 116 2.50 -14.41 3.88
C LYS A 116 3.56 -14.41 4.99
N PRO A 117 4.87 -14.43 4.69
CA PRO A 117 5.90 -14.35 5.71
C PRO A 117 5.82 -13.06 6.54
N TYR A 118 5.40 -11.94 5.95
CA TYR A 118 5.26 -10.66 6.67
C TYR A 118 4.10 -10.65 7.66
N ALA A 119 3.06 -11.46 7.43
CA ALA A 119 1.92 -11.52 8.34
C ALA A 119 2.26 -12.28 9.63
N ALA A 120 2.96 -13.42 9.55
CA ALA A 120 3.20 -14.25 10.75
C ALA A 120 4.49 -15.11 10.72
N GLY A 121 5.38 -14.91 9.75
CA GLY A 121 6.62 -15.70 9.61
C GLY A 121 7.88 -15.05 10.18
N ILE A 122 7.86 -13.74 10.41
CA ILE A 122 9.00 -12.98 10.99
C ILE A 122 9.17 -13.22 12.49
N PRO A 123 8.11 -13.28 13.33
CA PRO A 123 8.26 -13.41 14.77
C PRO A 123 8.99 -14.68 15.21
N LEU A 124 9.74 -14.58 16.32
CA LEU A 124 10.45 -15.73 16.89
C LEU A 124 9.48 -16.80 17.40
N ILE A 125 8.38 -16.38 18.02
CA ILE A 125 7.38 -17.26 18.64
C ILE A 125 6.13 -17.37 17.77
N PRO A 126 5.31 -18.44 17.92
CA PRO A 126 4.04 -18.58 17.22
C PRO A 126 3.15 -17.36 17.42
N CYS A 127 2.60 -16.81 16.34
CA CYS A 127 1.87 -15.54 16.40
C CYS A 127 0.61 -15.53 15.53
N THR A 128 -0.25 -14.57 15.85
CA THR A 128 -1.36 -14.16 14.99
C THR A 128 -0.91 -13.01 14.11
N GLY A 129 -1.27 -13.08 12.84
CA GLY A 129 -1.07 -12.04 11.86
C GLY A 129 -2.33 -11.76 11.06
N TYR A 130 -2.26 -10.73 10.23
CA TYR A 130 -3.30 -10.40 9.29
C TYR A 130 -2.72 -10.08 7.93
N ILE A 131 -3.47 -10.42 6.89
CA ILE A 131 -3.22 -10.00 5.52
C ILE A 131 -4.37 -9.08 5.11
N TRP A 132 -4.04 -7.81 4.90
CA TRP A 132 -4.92 -6.88 4.22
C TRP A 132 -4.90 -7.17 2.73
N VAL A 133 -6.07 -7.32 2.12
CA VAL A 133 -6.26 -7.38 0.67
C VAL A 133 -6.94 -6.08 0.26
N MET A 134 -6.33 -5.32 -0.63
CA MET A 134 -6.80 -3.98 -1.01
C MET A 134 -6.65 -3.73 -2.51
N GLY A 135 -7.39 -2.75 -3.02
CA GLY A 135 -7.17 -2.21 -4.36
C GLY A 135 -5.91 -1.35 -4.43
N LEU A 136 -5.55 -0.86 -5.62
CA LEU A 136 -4.48 0.14 -5.75
C LEU A 136 -4.81 1.41 -4.92
N PRO A 137 -3.82 2.00 -4.25
CA PRO A 137 -4.00 3.25 -3.51
C PRO A 137 -4.10 4.43 -4.47
N MET A 138 -4.45 5.59 -3.93
CA MET A 138 -4.48 6.84 -4.69
C MET A 138 -3.10 7.18 -5.29
N VAL A 139 -2.03 7.02 -4.51
CA VAL A 139 -0.66 7.33 -4.91
C VAL A 139 0.27 6.20 -4.47
N PHE A 140 1.10 5.72 -5.39
CA PHE A 140 2.11 4.72 -5.10
C PHE A 140 3.32 4.86 -6.02
N THR A 141 4.36 4.11 -5.70
CA THR A 141 5.51 3.92 -6.58
C THR A 141 5.99 2.47 -6.52
N ARG A 142 6.79 2.07 -7.51
CA ARG A 142 7.40 0.75 -7.59
C ARG A 142 8.91 0.88 -7.44
N PRO A 143 9.51 0.45 -6.30
CA PRO A 143 10.95 0.55 -6.09
C PRO A 143 11.79 -0.10 -7.21
N GLN A 144 11.35 -1.23 -7.76
CA GLN A 144 12.03 -1.86 -8.91
C GLN A 144 12.06 -0.97 -10.15
N LYS A 145 10.94 -0.31 -10.49
CA LYS A 145 10.88 0.68 -11.58
C LYS A 145 11.90 1.79 -11.32
N LEU A 146 11.92 2.33 -10.10
CA LEU A 146 12.86 3.38 -9.72
C LEU A 146 14.32 2.92 -9.75
N LEU A 147 14.63 1.68 -9.41
CA LEU A 147 15.99 1.14 -9.52
C LEU A 147 16.50 1.13 -10.96
N HIS A 148 15.63 0.81 -11.92
CA HIS A 148 16.00 0.83 -13.34
C HIS A 148 16.09 2.25 -13.91
N LEU A 149 15.22 3.15 -13.47
CA LEU A 149 15.20 4.53 -13.94
C LEU A 149 16.27 5.41 -13.28
N ASP A 150 16.63 5.12 -12.03
CA ASP A 150 17.52 5.95 -11.23
C ASP A 150 18.45 5.13 -10.32
N ARG A 151 19.20 4.22 -10.94
CA ARG A 151 20.17 3.36 -10.24
C ARG A 151 21.16 4.15 -9.37
N GLU A 152 21.57 5.32 -9.83
CA GLU A 152 22.53 6.19 -9.15
C GLU A 152 22.08 6.58 -7.75
N SER A 153 20.78 6.84 -7.55
CA SER A 153 20.26 7.14 -6.20
C SER A 153 20.41 5.96 -5.25
N PHE A 154 20.28 4.72 -5.74
CA PHE A 154 20.51 3.51 -4.94
C PHE A 154 22.00 3.30 -4.66
N GLU A 155 22.86 3.57 -5.64
CA GLU A 155 24.32 3.49 -5.49
C GLU A 155 24.84 4.54 -4.50
N ALA A 156 24.32 5.77 -4.57
CA ALA A 156 24.65 6.85 -3.63
C ALA A 156 24.25 6.49 -2.20
N TYR A 157 23.04 5.95 -2.00
CA TYR A 157 22.61 5.45 -0.69
C TYR A 157 23.50 4.31 -0.18
N ASN A 158 23.78 3.32 -1.02
CA ASN A 158 24.66 2.20 -0.68
C ASN A 158 26.05 2.68 -0.23
N LYS A 159 26.65 3.63 -0.97
CA LYS A 159 27.94 4.22 -0.64
C LYS A 159 27.89 4.95 0.71
N LEU A 160 26.86 5.76 0.94
CA LEU A 160 26.67 6.45 2.22
C LEU A 160 26.60 5.45 3.39
N ARG A 161 25.87 4.34 3.23
CA ARG A 161 25.76 3.30 4.27
C ARG A 161 27.07 2.59 4.54
N MET A 162 27.86 2.31 3.50
CA MET A 162 29.21 1.73 3.66
C MET A 162 30.14 2.69 4.40
N ASP A 163 30.12 3.98 4.05
CA ASP A 163 30.96 5.00 4.69
C ASP A 163 30.60 5.16 6.18
N VAL A 164 29.31 5.10 6.53
CA VAL A 164 28.85 5.13 7.94
C VAL A 164 29.34 3.90 8.69
N GLN A 165 29.18 2.70 8.13
CA GLN A 165 29.62 1.45 8.78
C GLN A 165 31.14 1.39 8.98
N GLN A 166 31.92 1.94 8.05
CA GLN A 166 33.39 2.01 8.21
C GLN A 166 33.81 2.96 9.33
N ARG A 167 33.03 4.02 9.60
CA ARG A 167 33.34 5.03 10.62
C ARG A 167 32.87 4.63 12.02
N ASP A 168 31.84 3.81 12.10
CA ASP A 168 31.23 3.38 13.35
C ASP A 168 31.36 1.86 13.50
N MET A 169 32.54 1.38 13.91
CA MET A 169 32.81 -0.05 14.10
C MET A 169 31.96 -0.68 15.22
N ASP A 170 31.33 0.14 16.06
CA ASP A 170 30.46 -0.31 17.16
C ASP A 170 29.01 -0.58 16.68
N THR A 171 28.59 -0.05 15.52
CA THR A 171 27.33 -0.45 14.91
C THR A 171 27.49 -1.81 14.21
N GLN A 172 27.14 -2.89 14.90
CA GLN A 172 26.99 -4.26 14.38
C GLN A 172 25.90 -4.42 13.29
N THR A 173 25.48 -3.33 12.65
CA THR A 173 24.38 -3.34 11.70
C THR A 173 24.89 -3.91 10.38
N ILE A 174 24.48 -5.13 10.05
CA ILE A 174 24.86 -5.80 8.81
C ILE A 174 24.47 -4.90 7.63
N TYR A 175 25.45 -4.53 6.80
CA TYR A 175 25.20 -3.80 5.56
C TYR A 175 24.23 -4.57 4.68
N LYS A 176 23.24 -3.85 4.17
CA LYS A 176 22.27 -4.36 3.22
C LYS A 176 22.25 -3.46 2.00
N SER A 177 22.53 -4.04 0.84
CA SER A 177 22.47 -3.33 -0.43
C SER A 177 21.01 -3.03 -0.80
N ALA A 178 20.67 -1.75 -0.94
CA ALA A 178 19.35 -1.33 -1.42
C ALA A 178 19.06 -1.85 -2.82
N ILE A 179 20.10 -1.96 -3.67
CA ILE A 179 20.01 -2.53 -5.02
C ILE A 179 19.58 -3.99 -4.96
N ASP A 180 20.26 -4.80 -4.14
CA ASP A 180 20.00 -6.25 -4.09
C ASP A 180 18.62 -6.54 -3.48
N ILE A 181 18.24 -5.81 -2.43
CA ILE A 181 16.91 -5.95 -1.84
C ILE A 181 15.85 -5.58 -2.87
N THR A 182 16.01 -4.45 -3.55
CA THR A 182 15.03 -3.95 -4.52
C THR A 182 14.93 -4.88 -5.74
N ALA A 183 16.04 -5.35 -6.29
CA ALA A 183 16.06 -6.26 -7.43
C ALA A 183 15.33 -7.59 -7.16
N ASN A 184 15.33 -8.05 -5.91
CA ASN A 184 14.70 -9.31 -5.51
C ASN A 184 13.30 -9.14 -4.91
N ASN A 185 12.75 -7.92 -4.90
CA ASN A 185 11.48 -7.62 -4.26
C ASN A 185 10.54 -6.82 -5.16
N ASN A 186 9.35 -7.38 -5.46
CA ASN A 186 8.35 -6.76 -6.32
C ASN A 186 7.40 -5.80 -5.57
N GLU A 187 7.81 -5.29 -4.41
CA GLU A 187 7.03 -4.39 -3.56
C GLU A 187 6.39 -3.22 -4.32
N VAL A 188 5.21 -2.84 -3.85
CA VAL A 188 4.53 -1.59 -4.18
C VAL A 188 4.57 -0.72 -2.93
N THR A 189 5.13 0.48 -3.05
CA THR A 189 5.19 1.44 -1.95
C THR A 189 4.01 2.39 -2.07
N VAL A 190 3.05 2.27 -1.17
CA VAL A 190 1.94 3.23 -1.06
C VAL A 190 2.49 4.52 -0.46
N ILE A 191 2.08 5.67 -1.02
CA ILE A 191 2.45 6.99 -0.53
C ILE A 191 1.26 7.58 0.24
N LEU A 192 1.46 7.82 1.54
CA LEU A 192 0.46 8.31 2.48
C LEU A 192 0.37 9.84 2.54
N GLY A 193 1.34 10.53 1.91
CA GLY A 193 1.48 11.97 1.89
C GLY A 193 2.88 12.37 1.43
N SER A 194 3.05 13.63 1.06
CA SER A 194 4.36 14.24 0.78
C SER A 194 4.83 15.18 1.90
N GLU A 195 3.88 15.67 2.69
CA GLU A 195 4.07 16.56 3.83
C GLU A 195 3.32 16.05 5.06
N ALA A 196 3.67 16.57 6.24
CA ALA A 196 3.12 16.07 7.50
C ALA A 196 1.59 16.18 7.59
N ASP A 197 1.01 17.22 6.99
CA ASP A 197 -0.43 17.50 7.02
C ASP A 197 -1.21 16.80 5.90
N ASP A 198 -0.53 16.17 4.94
CA ASP A 198 -1.18 15.37 3.90
C ASP A 198 -1.81 14.10 4.50
N ASP A 199 -2.92 13.62 3.92
CA ASP A 199 -3.54 12.34 4.26
C ASP A 199 -4.09 11.65 3.01
N TRP A 200 -3.20 10.90 2.34
CA TRP A 200 -3.52 10.11 1.14
C TRP A 200 -3.79 8.64 1.46
N ARG A 201 -3.99 8.32 2.75
CA ARG A 201 -4.19 6.96 3.24
C ARG A 201 -5.45 6.33 2.65
N LEU A 202 -5.42 5.01 2.49
CA LEU A 202 -6.59 4.24 2.05
C LEU A 202 -7.72 4.30 3.08
N TRP A 203 -8.95 4.41 2.62
CA TRP A 203 -10.15 4.28 3.44
C TRP A 203 -10.39 2.80 3.78
N THR A 204 -10.34 2.44 5.07
CA THR A 204 -10.56 1.04 5.47
C THR A 204 -11.93 0.53 5.03
N SER A 205 -12.97 1.37 5.12
CA SER A 205 -14.33 1.02 4.75
C SER A 205 -14.57 0.82 3.25
N ARG A 206 -13.69 1.33 2.38
CA ARG A 206 -13.95 1.37 0.92
C ARG A 206 -12.85 0.75 0.09
N ASP A 207 -11.59 1.04 0.41
CA ASP A 207 -10.44 0.66 -0.42
C ASP A 207 -9.87 -0.73 -0.04
N VAL A 208 -10.28 -1.28 1.12
CA VAL A 208 -9.92 -2.64 1.57
C VAL A 208 -10.98 -3.63 1.11
N MET A 209 -10.57 -4.67 0.39
CA MET A 209 -11.45 -5.71 -0.12
C MET A 209 -11.75 -6.78 0.93
N LYS A 210 -10.71 -7.21 1.67
CA LYS A 210 -10.81 -8.28 2.65
C LYS A 210 -9.70 -8.15 3.69
N LEU A 211 -9.99 -8.60 4.91
CA LEU A 211 -9.01 -8.84 5.96
C LEU A 211 -8.96 -10.35 6.26
N VAL A 212 -7.79 -10.95 6.11
CA VAL A 212 -7.57 -12.37 6.40
C VAL A 212 -6.76 -12.50 7.67
N LYS A 213 -7.35 -13.09 8.71
CA LYS A 213 -6.61 -13.49 9.91
C LYS A 213 -5.86 -14.78 9.62
N VAL A 214 -4.57 -14.78 9.94
CA VAL A 214 -3.68 -15.93 9.78
C VAL A 214 -2.95 -16.23 11.09
N SER A 215 -2.42 -17.44 11.21
CA SER A 215 -1.54 -17.79 12.32
C SER A 215 -0.30 -18.51 11.82
N GLY A 216 0.86 -18.04 12.28
CA GLY A 216 2.17 -18.58 11.89
C GLY A 216 2.86 -19.26 13.05
N PRO A 217 3.74 -20.24 12.77
CA PRO A 217 4.44 -20.99 13.80
C PRO A 217 5.64 -20.26 14.42
N GLY A 218 6.06 -19.14 13.83
CA GLY A 218 7.26 -18.41 14.24
C GLY A 218 8.56 -19.15 13.94
N ARG A 219 9.70 -18.45 14.09
CA ARG A 219 11.02 -18.99 13.73
C ARG A 219 11.53 -20.09 14.67
N ILE A 220 11.08 -20.15 15.92
CA ILE A 220 11.50 -21.20 16.87
C ILE A 220 11.04 -22.59 16.45
N LEU A 221 9.93 -22.67 15.69
CA LEU A 221 9.42 -23.92 15.16
C LEU A 221 9.84 -24.15 13.70
N ALA A 222 10.65 -23.27 13.10
CA ALA A 222 11.14 -23.39 11.72
C ALA A 222 11.79 -24.75 11.38
N PRO A 223 12.53 -25.42 12.30
CA PRO A 223 13.08 -26.76 12.03
C PRO A 223 12.03 -27.86 11.86
N PHE A 224 10.81 -27.65 12.38
CA PHE A 224 9.74 -28.65 12.38
C PHE A 224 8.60 -28.30 11.43
N MET A 225 8.51 -27.03 11.02
CA MET A 225 7.44 -26.51 10.17
C MET A 225 7.86 -25.21 9.50
N SER A 226 7.36 -24.98 8.28
CA SER A 226 7.69 -23.77 7.54
C SER A 226 7.14 -22.52 8.24
N SER A 227 8.03 -21.60 8.63
CA SER A 227 7.62 -20.30 9.18
C SER A 227 7.05 -19.36 8.11
N SER A 228 7.25 -19.64 6.83
CA SER A 228 6.74 -18.83 5.70
C SER A 228 5.33 -19.22 5.25
N GLU A 229 4.72 -20.26 5.84
CA GLU A 229 3.39 -20.76 5.48
C GLU A 229 2.42 -20.64 6.64
N PRO A 230 1.88 -19.44 6.90
CA PRO A 230 0.88 -19.27 7.93
C PRO A 230 -0.44 -19.94 7.52
N ALA A 231 -1.15 -20.50 8.49
CA ALA A 231 -2.45 -21.13 8.27
C ALA A 231 -3.58 -20.10 8.32
N HIS A 232 -4.57 -20.28 7.43
CA HIS A 232 -5.83 -19.54 7.47
C HIS A 232 -6.55 -19.71 8.81
N VAL A 233 -7.12 -18.63 9.35
CA VAL A 233 -8.01 -18.68 10.51
C VAL A 233 -9.41 -18.19 10.16
N LYS A 234 -9.53 -16.95 9.66
CA LYS A 234 -10.84 -16.33 9.39
C LYS A 234 -10.71 -15.22 8.35
N ASP A 235 -11.75 -15.07 7.54
CA ASP A 235 -11.90 -13.96 6.60
C ASP A 235 -12.97 -12.98 7.08
N LEU A 236 -12.74 -11.70 6.79
CA LEU A 236 -13.75 -10.65 6.78
C LEU A 236 -13.72 -10.01 5.41
N THR A 237 -14.77 -10.20 4.61
CA THR A 237 -14.91 -9.55 3.29
C THR A 237 -15.63 -8.22 3.45
N ASN A 238 -15.16 -7.19 2.74
CA ASN A 238 -15.80 -5.89 2.70
C ASN A 238 -16.87 -5.85 1.60
N PRO A 239 -18.17 -5.77 1.92
CA PRO A 239 -19.22 -5.61 0.91
C PRO A 239 -19.21 -4.22 0.25
N ASP A 240 -18.64 -3.22 0.92
CA ASP A 240 -18.56 -1.83 0.47
C ASP A 240 -17.26 -1.54 -0.30
N PHE A 241 -16.49 -2.58 -0.64
CA PHE A 241 -15.25 -2.43 -1.40
C PHE A 241 -15.52 -1.81 -2.77
N GLN A 242 -14.78 -0.75 -3.08
CA GLN A 242 -14.82 -0.10 -4.38
C GLN A 242 -13.41 0.05 -4.92
N ARG A 243 -13.23 -0.36 -6.17
CA ARG A 243 -12.00 -0.04 -6.91
C ARG A 243 -11.96 1.45 -7.17
N ARG A 244 -10.78 2.04 -7.00
CA ARG A 244 -10.56 3.42 -7.40
C ARG A 244 -10.66 3.53 -8.91
N VAL A 245 -11.23 4.63 -9.37
CA VAL A 245 -11.31 4.92 -10.80
C VAL A 245 -9.92 5.18 -11.37
N CYS A 246 -9.11 5.93 -10.61
CA CYS A 246 -7.76 6.32 -10.99
C CYS A 246 -6.78 6.16 -9.82
N ALA A 247 -5.58 5.67 -10.10
CA ALA A 247 -4.44 5.62 -9.20
C ALA A 247 -3.21 6.23 -9.89
N LEU A 248 -2.28 6.79 -9.11
CA LEU A 248 -1.09 7.47 -9.60
C LEU A 248 0.16 6.62 -9.32
N ASP A 249 0.85 6.17 -10.39
CA ASP A 249 2.18 5.54 -10.28
C ASP A 249 3.26 6.61 -10.49
N VAL A 250 3.81 7.11 -9.40
CA VAL A 250 4.72 8.26 -9.42
C VAL A 250 6.18 7.85 -9.46
N VAL A 251 7.01 8.69 -10.09
CA VAL A 251 8.46 8.67 -9.90
C VAL A 251 8.87 9.67 -8.82
N ILE A 252 9.87 9.31 -8.03
CA ILE A 252 10.46 10.16 -6.99
C ILE A 252 11.92 10.40 -7.37
N ALA A 253 12.25 11.66 -7.63
CA ALA A 253 13.61 12.10 -7.92
C ALA A 253 14.17 12.86 -6.71
N TYR A 254 15.31 12.42 -6.17
CA TYR A 254 15.94 13.05 -5.00
C TYR A 254 16.73 14.29 -5.35
N GLU A 255 17.34 14.29 -6.53
CA GLU A 255 18.13 15.40 -7.05
C GLU A 255 17.41 15.99 -8.25
N ARG A 256 17.53 17.32 -8.44
CA ARG A 256 16.94 17.99 -9.61
C ARG A 256 17.44 17.39 -10.92
N THR A 257 18.72 17.02 -10.97
CA THR A 257 19.38 16.36 -12.10
C THR A 257 18.91 14.92 -12.31
N ALA A 258 18.29 14.28 -11.31
CA ALA A 258 17.80 12.92 -11.45
C ALA A 258 16.55 12.85 -12.33
N MET A 259 15.74 13.92 -12.39
CA MET A 259 14.51 13.90 -13.20
C MET A 259 14.82 13.76 -14.70
N ASP A 260 15.79 14.51 -15.21
CA ASP A 260 16.19 14.43 -16.64
C ASP A 260 16.69 13.02 -16.99
N ARG A 261 17.48 12.42 -16.10
CA ARG A 261 17.95 11.03 -16.24
C ARG A 261 16.80 10.02 -16.22
N ILE A 262 15.85 10.18 -15.30
CA ILE A 262 14.65 9.33 -15.21
C ILE A 262 13.82 9.44 -16.50
N ILE A 263 13.60 10.64 -17.02
CA ILE A 263 12.86 10.86 -18.28
C ILE A 263 13.59 10.18 -19.43
N GLN A 264 14.89 10.45 -19.59
CA GLN A 264 15.70 9.89 -20.67
C GLN A 264 15.67 8.35 -20.66
N ARG A 265 15.88 7.72 -19.49
CA ARG A 265 15.80 6.26 -19.35
C ARG A 265 14.40 5.71 -19.55
N SER A 266 13.37 6.44 -19.14
CA SER A 266 11.97 6.02 -19.38
C SER A 266 11.67 5.95 -20.88
N ILE A 267 12.24 6.86 -21.68
CA ILE A 267 12.15 6.84 -23.14
C ILE A 267 12.97 5.68 -23.73
N GLU A 268 14.22 5.51 -23.27
CA GLU A 268 15.11 4.43 -23.73
C GLU A 268 14.55 3.03 -23.45
N MET A 269 13.82 2.88 -22.34
CA MET A 269 13.14 1.65 -21.94
C MET A 269 11.72 1.52 -22.51
N GLU A 270 11.29 2.44 -23.39
CA GLU A 270 9.97 2.45 -24.03
C GLU A 270 8.79 2.48 -23.02
N LEU A 271 9.00 3.00 -21.81
CA LEU A 271 7.94 3.18 -20.82
C LEU A 271 7.06 4.40 -21.15
N ILE A 272 7.66 5.41 -21.77
CA ILE A 272 7.00 6.64 -22.21
C ILE A 272 7.44 7.04 -23.62
N ALA A 273 6.60 7.77 -24.34
CA ALA A 273 6.96 8.40 -25.61
C ALA A 273 7.82 9.65 -25.40
N ARG A 274 8.45 10.15 -26.48
CA ARG A 274 9.35 11.32 -26.44
C ARG A 274 8.66 12.62 -26.03
N ASP A 275 7.37 12.73 -26.29
CA ASP A 275 6.53 13.86 -25.95
C ASP A 275 5.82 13.69 -24.60
N GLU A 276 6.12 12.62 -23.86
CA GLU A 276 5.59 12.33 -22.53
C GLU A 276 6.66 12.52 -21.45
N ARG A 277 6.22 12.68 -20.20
CA ARG A 277 7.04 12.61 -18.99
C ARG A 277 6.34 11.76 -17.93
N PRO A 278 7.07 11.13 -17.00
CA PRO A 278 6.45 10.41 -15.88
C PRO A 278 5.68 11.36 -14.96
N VAL A 279 4.67 10.82 -14.26
CA VAL A 279 3.99 11.51 -13.17
C VAL A 279 4.93 11.59 -11.97
N THR A 280 5.04 12.76 -11.35
CA THR A 280 5.90 13.01 -10.19
C THR A 280 5.08 13.13 -8.90
N LEU A 281 5.76 13.11 -7.75
CA LEU A 281 5.11 13.36 -6.46
C LEU A 281 4.40 14.72 -6.40
N ASN A 282 4.93 15.75 -7.07
CA ASN A 282 4.31 17.07 -7.13
C ASN A 282 3.04 17.08 -7.99
N ASP A 283 3.01 16.30 -9.08
CA ASP A 283 1.79 16.13 -9.87
C ASP A 283 0.72 15.39 -9.07
N ALA A 284 1.12 14.38 -8.30
CA ALA A 284 0.22 13.68 -7.40
C ALA A 284 -0.34 14.62 -6.34
N LYS A 285 0.48 15.42 -5.65
CA LYS A 285 -0.01 16.42 -4.71
C LYS A 285 -1.02 17.37 -5.36
N ALA A 286 -0.71 17.90 -6.55
CA ALA A 286 -1.61 18.77 -7.30
C ALA A 286 -2.97 18.11 -7.61
N LEU A 287 -2.96 16.85 -8.05
CA LEU A 287 -4.19 16.10 -8.36
C LEU A 287 -4.99 15.74 -7.11
N VAL A 288 -4.33 15.30 -6.03
CA VAL A 288 -5.00 14.97 -4.78
C VAL A 288 -5.63 16.21 -4.15
N ASP A 289 -4.87 17.31 -4.04
CA ASP A 289 -5.33 18.56 -3.42
C ASP A 289 -6.44 19.23 -4.25
N SER A 290 -6.54 18.95 -5.56
CA SER A 290 -7.65 19.40 -6.40
C SER A 290 -8.98 18.70 -6.12
N GLY A 291 -8.96 17.54 -5.47
CA GLY A 291 -10.14 16.70 -5.23
C GLY A 291 -10.64 15.93 -6.45
N VAL A 292 -9.99 16.01 -7.62
CA VAL A 292 -10.46 15.36 -8.86
C VAL A 292 -10.55 13.83 -8.72
N LEU A 293 -9.64 13.20 -7.98
CA LEU A 293 -9.62 11.74 -7.81
C LEU A 293 -10.81 11.27 -6.98
N ASP A 294 -11.16 12.00 -5.91
CA ASP A 294 -12.33 11.69 -5.09
C ASP A 294 -13.63 11.96 -5.83
N GLU A 295 -13.69 13.01 -6.67
CA GLU A 295 -14.83 13.28 -7.54
C GLU A 295 -15.05 12.14 -8.55
N LEU A 296 -13.98 11.63 -9.17
CA LEU A 296 -14.06 10.49 -10.07
C LEU A 296 -14.58 9.25 -9.35
N ASP A 297 -14.04 8.94 -8.17
CA ASP A 297 -14.51 7.82 -7.33
C ASP A 297 -15.98 8.00 -6.88
N ALA A 298 -16.45 9.23 -6.68
CA ALA A 298 -17.82 9.50 -6.28
C ALA A 298 -18.83 9.30 -7.42
N ASN A 299 -18.45 9.66 -8.65
CA ASN A 299 -19.35 9.66 -9.80
C ASN A 299 -19.31 8.36 -10.62
N PHE A 300 -18.21 7.61 -10.56
CA PHE A 300 -18.01 6.43 -11.40
C PHE A 300 -17.60 5.19 -10.59
N SER A 301 -17.98 4.02 -11.09
CA SER A 301 -17.40 2.73 -10.74
C SER A 301 -16.62 2.15 -11.91
N THR A 302 -15.66 1.28 -11.59
CA THR A 302 -14.84 0.58 -12.58
C THR A 302 -14.56 -0.85 -12.13
N THR A 303 -14.31 -1.73 -13.10
CA THR A 303 -13.84 -3.09 -12.87
C THR A 303 -12.32 -3.19 -12.80
N GLU A 304 -11.60 -2.18 -13.31
CA GLU A 304 -10.14 -2.07 -13.29
C GLU A 304 -9.74 -0.61 -13.01
N THR A 305 -8.81 -0.41 -12.08
CA THR A 305 -8.29 0.94 -11.79
C THR A 305 -7.39 1.43 -12.92
N PHE A 306 -7.71 2.61 -13.48
CA PHE A 306 -6.79 3.28 -14.42
C PHE A 306 -5.54 3.73 -13.66
N VAL A 307 -4.36 3.44 -14.19
CA VAL A 307 -3.10 3.92 -13.61
C VAL A 307 -2.56 5.05 -14.47
N LEU A 308 -2.55 6.26 -13.92
CA LEU A 308 -1.88 7.40 -14.53
C LEU A 308 -0.40 7.38 -14.11
N ASP A 309 0.47 7.00 -15.04
CA ASP A 309 1.92 6.90 -14.82
C ASP A 309 2.73 7.90 -15.67
N LYS A 310 2.08 8.53 -16.65
CA LYS A 310 2.68 9.52 -17.55
C LYS A 310 1.69 10.58 -18.04
N VAL A 311 2.23 11.74 -18.41
CA VAL A 311 1.50 12.90 -18.96
C VAL A 311 2.31 13.54 -20.09
N PRO A 312 1.70 14.34 -20.98
CA PRO A 312 2.44 15.12 -21.96
C PRO A 312 3.51 16.00 -21.32
N SER A 313 4.68 16.07 -21.93
CA SER A 313 5.81 16.89 -21.48
C SER A 313 5.50 18.40 -21.52
N SER A 314 4.48 18.81 -22.28
CA SER A 314 3.93 20.17 -22.30
C SER A 314 3.21 20.56 -21.00
N ILE A 315 2.70 19.60 -20.23
CA ILE A 315 2.11 19.85 -18.91
C ILE A 315 3.24 19.99 -17.89
N LYS A 316 3.42 21.18 -17.32
CA LYS A 316 4.47 21.43 -16.33
C LYS A 316 4.23 20.62 -15.05
N ILE A 317 5.31 20.30 -14.34
CA ILE A 317 5.22 19.58 -13.06
C ILE A 317 4.38 20.41 -12.07
N GLY A 318 3.33 19.80 -11.52
CA GLY A 318 2.42 20.44 -10.57
C GLY A 318 1.44 21.45 -11.18
N ASP A 319 1.28 21.49 -12.51
CA ASP A 319 0.29 22.34 -13.18
C ASP A 319 -1.13 21.79 -12.97
N THR A 320 -1.75 22.17 -11.85
CA THR A 320 -3.04 21.59 -11.41
C THR A 320 -4.13 21.64 -12.48
N PRO A 321 -4.44 22.78 -13.14
CA PRO A 321 -5.52 22.83 -14.13
C PRO A 321 -5.31 21.87 -15.29
N ALA A 322 -4.10 21.86 -15.88
CA ALA A 322 -3.78 21.01 -17.02
C ALA A 322 -3.77 19.51 -16.64
N LEU A 323 -3.26 19.17 -15.45
CA LEU A 323 -3.28 17.81 -14.92
C LEU A 323 -4.71 17.31 -14.69
N VAL A 324 -5.59 18.14 -14.13
CA VAL A 324 -7.00 17.80 -13.87
C VAL A 324 -7.74 17.53 -15.18
N GLU A 325 -7.59 18.42 -16.16
CA GLU A 325 -8.21 18.28 -17.49
C GLU A 325 -7.76 16.99 -18.17
N TYR A 326 -6.44 16.80 -18.30
CA TYR A 326 -5.86 15.60 -18.92
C TYR A 326 -6.29 14.31 -18.23
N THR A 327 -6.30 14.29 -16.89
CA THR A 327 -6.68 13.09 -16.12
C THR A 327 -8.13 12.70 -16.38
N ARG A 328 -9.05 13.68 -16.42
CA ARG A 328 -10.47 13.42 -16.71
C ARG A 328 -10.67 12.83 -18.10
N GLU A 329 -10.01 13.41 -19.10
CA GLU A 329 -10.10 12.94 -20.49
C GLU A 329 -9.55 11.51 -20.63
N LYS A 330 -8.40 11.22 -20.03
CA LYS A 330 -7.79 9.88 -20.08
C LYS A 330 -8.61 8.83 -19.37
N VAL A 331 -9.13 9.14 -18.18
CA VAL A 331 -9.99 8.21 -17.43
C VAL A 331 -11.25 7.88 -18.23
N LYS A 332 -11.93 8.89 -18.80
CA LYS A 332 -13.15 8.69 -19.59
C LYS A 332 -12.92 7.95 -20.92
N SER A 333 -11.74 8.10 -21.53
CA SER A 333 -11.42 7.45 -22.81
C SER A 333 -10.90 6.03 -22.66
N THR A 334 -10.34 5.66 -21.50
CA THR A 334 -9.64 4.38 -21.31
C THR A 334 -10.45 3.36 -20.53
N ASN A 335 -11.28 3.80 -19.57
CA ASN A 335 -11.99 2.88 -18.69
C ASN A 335 -13.41 2.58 -19.17
N ARG A 336 -13.85 1.33 -18.94
CA ARG A 336 -15.28 1.00 -18.88
C ARG A 336 -15.84 1.52 -17.56
N LEU A 337 -16.15 2.82 -17.56
CA LEU A 337 -16.77 3.49 -16.41
C LEU A 337 -18.28 3.23 -16.43
N GLU A 338 -18.81 2.94 -15.26
CA GLU A 338 -20.25 2.93 -15.00
C GLU A 338 -20.58 4.15 -14.15
N GLU A 339 -21.53 4.97 -14.58
CA GLU A 339 -22.01 6.09 -13.76
C GLU A 339 -22.75 5.54 -12.55
N LYS A 340 -22.43 6.05 -11.36
CA LYS A 340 -23.15 5.70 -10.14
C LYS A 340 -24.48 6.45 -10.15
N GLU A 341 -25.56 5.75 -9.83
CA GLU A 341 -26.84 6.43 -9.61
C GLU A 341 -26.67 7.48 -8.49
N PRO A 342 -27.24 8.70 -8.67
CA PRO A 342 -27.19 9.71 -7.65
C PRO A 342 -27.84 9.15 -6.38
N THR A 343 -27.05 9.06 -5.30
CA THR A 343 -27.57 8.58 -4.02
C THR A 343 -28.72 9.53 -3.62
N PRO A 344 -29.96 9.05 -3.44
CA PRO A 344 -31.07 9.93 -3.11
C PRO A 344 -30.75 10.67 -1.82
N ASP A 345 -30.90 11.99 -1.86
CA ASP A 345 -30.58 12.86 -0.75
C ASP A 345 -31.48 12.50 0.44
N VAL A 346 -30.92 11.84 1.45
CA VAL A 346 -31.65 11.30 2.61
C VAL A 346 -32.33 12.41 3.44
N ASN A 347 -32.04 13.68 3.14
CA ASN A 347 -32.70 14.85 3.73
C ASN A 347 -34.00 15.26 3.02
N SER A 348 -34.37 14.63 1.90
CA SER A 348 -35.60 14.95 1.15
C SER A 348 -36.86 14.22 1.64
N LEU A 349 -36.72 13.23 2.54
CA LEU A 349 -37.85 12.43 3.06
C LEU A 349 -38.36 12.88 4.46
N GLY A 350 -37.99 14.08 4.91
CA GLY A 350 -38.34 14.60 6.24
C GLY A 350 -39.24 15.84 6.25
N LYS A 351 -39.94 16.13 5.15
CA LYS A 351 -40.91 17.23 5.07
C LYS A 351 -42.13 16.84 4.25
N GLU A 352 -43.00 16.00 4.81
CA GLU A 352 -44.44 16.10 4.59
C GLU A 352 -45.18 15.87 5.92
#